data_AF-A0A194Q5K5-F1
#
_entry.id   AF-A0A194Q5K5-F1
#
_cell.length_a   1.000
_cell.length_b   1.000
_cell.length_c   1.000
_cell.angle_alpha   90.00
_cell.angle_beta   90.00
_cell.angle_gamma   90.00
#
_symmetry.space_group_name_H-M   'P 1'
#
loop_
_entity.id
_entity.type
_entity.pdbx_description
1 polymer ?
#
loop_
_entity_poly.entity_id
_entity_poly.type
_entity_poly.pdbx_seq_one_letter_code
_entity_poly.pdbx_strand_id
1 'polypeptide(L)'
;MSFDSTSSKKVNFDRANNFMRQFRDPDSRELKKLSANQFMEVWSHYDRDGNGYIEGTELDGFLKEFVSSANFIDVSPDMKLVLLLTVLAVVASGFTNSASLDYSSSRANLYLGYIGAGDRLLASSTVQKRAIANTIQSQDVAYYGNVTTRISAIRAVEIGMSQRARPRLISGGIGWRNATVRLETIRGGGFNYRVEFWGR
;
A
#
# COMPACT_ATOMS: atom_id res chain seq x y z
N MET A 1 56.83 6.54 45.08
CA MET A 1 56.01 5.59 44.31
C MET A 1 55.01 5.00 45.30
N SER A 2 53.70 5.04 45.07
CA SER A 2 53.06 4.30 43.98
C SER A 2 51.73 4.93 43.58
N PHE A 3 51.45 4.87 42.28
CA PHE A 3 50.33 5.49 41.60
C PHE A 3 49.00 4.86 41.99
N ASP A 4 48.00 5.74 42.19
CA ASP A 4 46.59 5.41 42.18
C ASP A 4 46.19 4.92 40.78
N SER A 5 45.62 3.72 40.69
CA SER A 5 45.13 3.14 39.44
C SER A 5 43.65 2.76 39.58
N THR A 6 42.82 3.75 39.31
CA THR A 6 41.42 3.59 38.92
C THR A 6 41.33 2.86 37.58
N SER A 7 41.04 1.56 37.57
CA SER A 7 40.54 0.83 36.39
C SER A 7 40.11 -0.57 36.82
N SER A 8 38.96 -1.14 36.50
CA SER A 8 37.96 -0.77 35.51
C SER A 8 36.61 -1.24 36.05
N LYS A 9 35.66 -0.31 36.27
CA LYS A 9 34.25 -0.67 36.12
C LYS A 9 34.13 -1.13 34.67
N LYS A 10 34.02 -2.45 34.43
CA LYS A 10 33.48 -2.96 33.17
C LYS A 10 32.10 -2.38 33.06
N VAL A 11 32.01 -1.22 32.42
CA VAL A 11 30.76 -0.57 32.11
C VAL A 11 30.08 -1.56 31.18
N ASN A 12 29.04 -2.21 31.70
CA ASN A 12 28.19 -3.14 30.99
C ASN A 12 27.32 -2.30 30.05
N PHE A 13 27.98 -1.64 29.09
CA PHE A 13 27.32 -0.99 27.97
C PHE A 13 27.13 -2.05 26.90
N ASP A 14 25.97 -1.98 26.25
CA ASP A 14 25.66 -2.64 24.98
C ASP A 14 24.94 -4.00 25.02
N ARG A 15 24.07 -4.21 26.01
CA ARG A 15 22.85 -5.03 25.82
C ARG A 15 21.61 -4.17 25.69
N ALA A 16 21.66 -3.13 24.86
CA ALA A 16 20.45 -2.45 24.43
C ALA A 16 19.77 -3.28 23.33
N ASN A 17 18.60 -3.82 23.68
CA ASN A 17 17.62 -4.56 22.88
C ASN A 17 17.45 -4.06 21.43
N ASN A 18 18.32 -4.49 20.52
CA ASN A 18 18.19 -4.14 19.10
C ASN A 18 18.29 -5.42 18.28
N PHE A 19 17.12 -5.96 17.93
CA PHE A 19 16.96 -7.25 17.27
C PHE A 19 17.68 -7.29 15.91
N MET A 20 17.87 -6.14 15.26
CA MET A 20 18.62 -6.02 14.00
C MET A 20 20.12 -6.27 14.13
N ARG A 21 20.70 -6.19 15.34
CA ARG A 21 22.15 -6.40 15.53
C ARG A 21 22.57 -7.86 15.35
N GLN A 22 21.68 -8.82 15.54
CA GLN A 22 22.01 -10.25 15.40
C GLN A 22 22.22 -10.69 13.94
N PHE A 23 21.78 -9.87 12.99
CA PHE A 23 21.91 -10.13 11.55
C PHE A 23 23.13 -9.45 10.92
N ARG A 24 24.02 -8.91 11.75
CA ARG A 24 25.29 -8.32 11.31
C ARG A 24 26.46 -9.21 11.67
N ASP A 25 27.51 -9.08 10.88
CA ASP A 25 28.79 -9.68 11.21
C ASP A 25 29.48 -8.84 12.32
N PRO A 26 29.91 -9.46 13.43
CA PRO A 26 30.42 -8.74 14.59
C PRO A 26 31.72 -7.98 14.32
N ASP A 27 32.51 -8.41 13.34
CA ASP A 27 33.83 -7.84 13.04
C ASP A 27 33.75 -6.80 11.91
N SER A 28 33.02 -7.10 10.84
CA SER A 28 32.89 -6.19 9.69
C SER A 28 31.74 -5.19 9.80
N ARG A 29 30.80 -5.38 10.74
CA ARG A 29 29.57 -4.58 10.93
C ARG A 29 28.66 -4.52 9.69
N GLU A 30 28.96 -5.31 8.66
CA GLU A 30 28.14 -5.47 7.47
C GLU A 30 26.91 -6.33 7.76
N LEU A 31 25.84 -6.07 7.00
CA LEU A 31 24.64 -6.91 7.05
C LEU A 31 24.98 -8.26 6.40
N LYS A 32 24.79 -9.36 7.14
CA LYS A 32 24.90 -10.70 6.54
C LYS A 32 23.84 -10.81 5.45
N LYS A 33 24.18 -11.46 4.32
CA LYS A 33 23.17 -11.83 3.31
C LYS A 33 22.17 -12.76 3.98
N LEU A 34 20.99 -12.22 4.30
CA LEU A 34 19.88 -13.01 4.85
C LEU A 34 19.21 -13.77 3.72
N SER A 35 18.87 -15.03 3.97
CA SER A 35 17.95 -15.75 3.10
C SER A 35 16.55 -15.13 3.21
N ALA A 36 15.71 -15.32 2.19
CA ALA A 36 14.34 -14.82 2.20
C ALA A 36 13.54 -15.27 3.43
N ASN A 37 13.75 -16.51 3.89
CA ASN A 37 13.08 -17.04 5.09
C ASN A 37 13.51 -16.32 6.37
N GLN A 38 14.82 -16.04 6.52
CA GLN A 38 15.33 -15.27 7.67
C GLN A 38 14.85 -13.82 7.62
N PHE A 39 14.71 -13.25 6.43
CA PHE A 39 14.11 -11.93 6.27
C PHE A 39 12.64 -11.92 6.71
N MET A 40 11.88 -12.97 6.40
CA MET A 40 10.48 -13.11 6.85
C MET A 40 10.36 -13.28 8.37
N GLU A 41 11.32 -13.93 9.03
CA GLU A 41 11.36 -14.01 10.51
C GLU A 41 11.58 -12.62 11.15
N VAL A 42 12.45 -11.80 10.54
CA VAL A 42 12.63 -10.41 10.97
C VAL A 42 11.39 -9.58 10.72
N TRP A 43 10.78 -9.74 9.55
CA TRP A 43 9.56 -9.04 9.19
C TRP A 43 8.43 -9.33 10.18
N SER A 44 8.22 -10.61 10.49
CA SER A 44 7.19 -11.04 11.45
C SER A 44 7.45 -10.55 12.88
N HIS A 45 8.69 -10.24 13.25
CA HIS A 45 9.00 -9.68 14.56
C HIS A 45 8.50 -8.23 14.71
N TYR A 46 8.49 -7.46 13.61
CA TYR A 46 8.10 -6.05 13.61
C TYR A 46 6.63 -5.82 13.21
N ASP A 47 6.05 -6.74 12.43
CA ASP A 47 4.62 -6.84 12.14
C ASP A 47 3.86 -7.36 13.38
N ARG A 48 3.60 -6.47 14.35
CA ARG A 48 3.09 -6.82 15.68
C ARG A 48 1.61 -7.17 15.64
N ASP A 49 0.87 -6.58 14.71
CA ASP A 49 -0.53 -6.93 14.48
C ASP A 49 -0.71 -8.12 13.51
N GLY A 50 0.37 -8.58 12.86
CA GLY A 50 0.40 -9.79 12.02
C GLY A 50 -0.37 -9.62 10.71
N ASN A 51 -0.55 -8.38 10.26
CA ASN A 51 -1.34 -8.06 9.07
C ASN A 51 -0.56 -8.28 7.76
N GLY A 52 0.73 -8.61 7.85
CA GLY A 52 1.66 -8.81 6.74
C GLY A 52 2.43 -7.56 6.32
N TYR A 53 2.17 -6.41 6.93
CA TYR A 53 2.72 -5.10 6.58
C TYR A 53 3.20 -4.35 7.83
N ILE A 54 4.43 -3.83 7.79
CA ILE A 54 4.96 -2.97 8.85
C ILE A 54 4.56 -1.52 8.55
N GLU A 55 3.63 -0.95 9.31
CA GLU A 55 3.09 0.39 9.05
C GLU A 55 3.00 1.27 10.33
N GLY A 56 2.94 2.60 10.14
CA GLY A 56 2.73 3.54 11.24
C GLY A 56 3.76 3.40 12.37
N THR A 57 3.29 3.11 13.58
CA THR A 57 4.15 2.96 14.77
C THR A 57 5.09 1.76 14.71
N GLU A 58 4.75 0.73 13.93
CA GLU A 58 5.61 -0.45 13.72
C GLU A 58 6.78 -0.10 12.80
N LEU A 59 6.50 0.69 11.76
CA LEU A 59 7.52 1.24 10.87
C LEU A 59 8.46 2.19 11.63
N ASP A 60 7.93 3.04 12.51
CA ASP A 60 8.75 3.92 13.34
C ASP A 60 9.67 3.12 14.28
N GLY A 61 9.18 2.04 14.88
CA GLY A 61 9.96 1.13 15.72
C GLY A 61 11.07 0.42 14.94
N PHE A 62 10.71 -0.13 13.78
CA PHE A 62 11.65 -0.79 12.86
C PHE A 62 12.75 0.17 12.39
N LEU A 63 12.39 1.37 11.91
CA LEU A 63 13.34 2.36 11.42
C LEU A 63 14.24 2.89 12.55
N LYS A 64 13.70 3.11 13.75
CA LYS A 64 14.49 3.55 14.90
C LYS A 64 15.54 2.50 15.28
N GLU A 65 15.17 1.23 15.34
CA GLU A 65 16.11 0.14 15.62
C GLU A 65 17.10 -0.08 14.49
N PHE A 66 16.65 -0.04 13.23
CA PHE A 66 17.50 -0.14 12.06
C PHE A 66 18.54 0.97 12.01
N VAL A 67 18.13 2.23 12.20
CA VAL A 67 19.02 3.40 12.21
C VAL A 67 19.95 3.39 13.42
N SER A 68 19.47 2.98 14.60
CA SER A 68 20.32 2.85 15.80
C SER A 68 21.28 1.66 15.73
N SER A 69 20.98 0.65 14.90
CA SER A 69 21.87 -0.50 14.67
C SER A 69 22.98 -0.19 13.67
N ALA A 70 22.75 0.76 12.78
CA ALA A 70 23.76 1.27 11.87
C ALA A 70 24.57 2.35 12.62
N ASN A 71 25.83 2.04 12.94
CA ASN A 71 26.75 3.04 13.49
C ASN A 71 27.04 4.09 12.41
N PHE A 72 26.19 5.12 12.31
CA PHE A 72 26.33 6.25 11.38
C PHE A 72 27.31 7.32 11.86
N ILE A 73 28.31 6.94 12.66
CA ILE A 73 29.21 7.94 13.26
C ILE A 73 30.15 8.54 12.20
N ASP A 74 30.38 7.89 11.04
CA ASP A 74 31.30 8.41 10.00
C ASP A 74 30.71 8.50 8.58
N VAL A 75 29.38 8.49 8.43
CA VAL A 75 28.76 8.52 7.10
C VAL A 75 28.38 9.95 6.72
N SER A 76 29.14 10.53 5.77
CA SER A 76 28.90 11.86 5.17
C SER A 76 27.41 12.06 4.81
N PRO A 77 26.83 13.27 4.92
CA PRO A 77 25.43 13.54 4.59
C PRO A 77 24.98 12.98 3.22
N ASP A 78 25.88 12.99 2.25
CA ASP A 78 25.63 12.47 0.90
C ASP A 78 25.45 10.95 0.89
N MET A 79 26.17 10.23 1.75
CA MET A 79 26.08 8.78 1.89
C MET A 79 24.86 8.36 2.74
N LYS A 80 24.35 9.27 3.59
CA LYS A 80 23.04 9.07 4.27
C LYS A 80 21.89 9.14 3.28
N LEU A 81 21.95 10.06 2.31
CA LEU A 81 20.97 10.15 1.22
C LEU A 81 21.03 8.89 0.34
N VAL A 82 22.22 8.45 -0.04
CA VAL A 82 22.40 7.23 -0.84
C VAL A 82 21.89 6.01 -0.10
N LEU A 83 22.17 5.87 1.20
CA LEU A 83 21.68 4.74 1.98
C LEU A 83 20.15 4.78 2.18
N LEU A 84 19.57 5.96 2.40
CA LEU A 84 18.12 6.11 2.46
C LEU A 84 17.47 5.73 1.13
N LEU A 85 18.05 6.16 0.01
CA LEU A 85 17.59 5.83 -1.33
C LEU A 85 17.75 4.34 -1.64
N THR A 86 18.86 3.71 -1.21
CA THR A 86 19.05 2.27 -1.42
C THR A 86 18.11 1.46 -0.54
N VAL A 87 17.87 1.86 0.71
CA VAL A 87 16.87 1.20 1.57
C VAL A 87 15.46 1.37 1.00
N LEU A 88 15.11 2.56 0.52
CA LEU A 88 13.84 2.78 -0.20
C LEU A 88 13.72 1.91 -1.45
N ALA A 89 14.79 1.82 -2.25
CA ALA A 89 14.81 1.00 -3.47
C ALA A 89 14.74 -0.50 -3.13
N VAL A 90 15.45 -0.96 -2.11
CA VAL A 90 15.45 -2.36 -1.65
C VAL A 90 14.08 -2.71 -1.08
N VAL A 91 13.46 -1.85 -0.27
CA VAL A 91 12.09 -2.02 0.21
C VAL A 91 11.10 -2.04 -0.96
N ALA A 92 11.24 -1.14 -1.94
CA ALA A 92 10.43 -1.15 -3.16
C ALA A 92 10.60 -2.45 -3.98
N SER A 93 11.81 -3.01 -4.02
CA SER A 93 12.10 -4.29 -4.70
C SER A 93 11.68 -5.53 -3.90
N GLY A 94 11.57 -5.43 -2.57
CA GLY A 94 10.98 -6.48 -1.72
C GLY A 94 9.48 -6.67 -1.94
N PHE A 95 8.81 -5.66 -2.52
CA PHE A 95 7.42 -5.77 -2.99
C PHE A 95 7.31 -6.37 -4.40
N THR A 96 8.42 -6.67 -5.07
CA THR A 96 8.38 -7.33 -6.37
C THR A 96 8.68 -8.82 -6.23
N ASN A 97 7.69 -9.58 -5.75
CA ASN A 97 7.34 -10.75 -6.55
C ASN A 97 7.09 -10.20 -7.95
N SER A 98 7.83 -10.68 -8.95
CA SER A 98 7.87 -10.15 -10.31
C SER A 98 6.47 -9.97 -10.92
N ALA A 99 5.82 -8.87 -10.58
CA ALA A 99 4.93 -8.14 -11.43
C ALA A 99 5.87 -7.19 -12.18
N SER A 100 6.02 -7.43 -13.48
CA SER A 100 6.37 -6.37 -14.41
C SER A 100 5.86 -5.03 -13.90
N LEU A 101 6.70 -4.00 -13.91
CA LEU A 101 6.26 -2.61 -13.80
C LEU A 101 5.38 -2.29 -15.01
N ASP A 102 4.17 -2.83 -15.00
CA ASP A 102 3.06 -2.30 -15.76
C ASP A 102 2.75 -0.97 -15.07
N TYR A 103 3.46 0.07 -15.49
CA TYR A 103 2.92 1.43 -15.47
C TYR A 103 1.78 1.52 -16.48
N SER A 104 0.87 0.53 -16.45
CA SER A 104 -0.37 0.62 -17.14
C SER A 104 -1.18 1.59 -16.31
N SER A 105 -1.21 2.83 -16.78
CA SER A 105 -2.27 3.81 -16.53
C SER A 105 -3.63 3.29 -17.01
N SER A 106 -3.89 1.98 -16.91
CA SER A 106 -5.17 1.36 -17.21
C SER A 106 -6.13 1.87 -16.17
N ARG A 107 -6.90 2.87 -16.60
CA ARG A 107 -8.05 3.34 -15.86
C ARG A 107 -8.84 2.12 -15.42
N ALA A 108 -9.11 2.04 -14.13
CA ALA A 108 -9.88 0.96 -13.56
C ALA A 108 -11.37 1.18 -13.86
N ASN A 109 -11.74 1.17 -15.14
CA ASN A 109 -13.12 1.35 -15.56
C ASN A 109 -13.88 0.03 -15.44
N LEU A 110 -15.17 0.12 -15.10
CA LEU A 110 -16.10 -0.99 -15.19
C LEU A 110 -16.93 -0.84 -16.45
N TYR A 111 -16.92 -1.85 -17.32
CA TYR A 111 -17.82 -1.96 -18.46
C TYR A 111 -18.52 -3.32 -18.38
N LEU A 112 -19.83 -3.30 -18.19
CA LEU A 112 -20.67 -4.50 -18.16
C LEU A 112 -21.76 -4.37 -19.22
N GLY A 113 -21.99 -5.44 -19.97
CA GLY A 113 -23.02 -5.49 -21.01
C GLY A 113 -22.71 -4.63 -22.24
N TYR A 114 -23.73 -4.43 -23.07
CA TYR A 114 -23.61 -3.74 -24.36
C TYR A 114 -24.71 -2.69 -24.48
N ILE A 115 -24.36 -1.50 -24.97
CA ILE A 115 -25.34 -0.47 -25.33
C ILE A 115 -25.73 -0.70 -26.78
N GLY A 116 -26.93 -1.23 -26.99
CA GLY A 116 -27.49 -1.50 -28.30
C GLY A 116 -28.43 -0.39 -28.80
N ALA A 117 -28.88 -0.54 -30.04
CA ALA A 117 -29.94 0.31 -30.59
C ALA A 117 -31.23 0.14 -29.77
N GLY A 118 -31.81 1.25 -29.33
CA GLY A 118 -33.00 1.30 -28.47
C GLY A 118 -32.72 1.36 -26.96
N ASP A 119 -31.47 1.21 -26.53
CA ASP A 119 -31.11 1.46 -25.14
C ASP A 119 -31.10 2.97 -24.85
N ARG A 120 -31.62 3.35 -23.70
CA ARG A 120 -31.59 4.71 -23.17
C ARG A 120 -30.75 4.78 -21.90
N LEU A 121 -30.17 5.95 -21.64
CA LEU A 121 -29.55 6.25 -20.37
C LEU A 121 -30.63 6.29 -19.28
N LEU A 122 -30.54 5.38 -18.33
CA LEU A 122 -31.49 5.24 -17.22
C LEU A 122 -31.11 6.13 -16.03
N ALA A 123 -29.81 6.17 -15.72
CA ALA A 123 -29.26 7.00 -14.67
C ALA A 123 -27.79 7.33 -14.96
N SER A 124 -27.37 8.52 -14.58
CA SER A 124 -25.97 8.94 -14.58
C SER A 124 -25.65 9.66 -13.28
N SER A 125 -24.54 9.33 -12.66
CA SER A 125 -24.08 9.96 -11.42
C SER A 125 -22.58 10.16 -11.48
N THR A 126 -22.13 11.37 -11.15
CA THR A 126 -20.72 11.65 -10.96
C THR A 126 -20.42 11.64 -9.47
N VAL A 127 -19.41 10.88 -9.08
CA VAL A 127 -19.03 10.70 -7.67
C VAL A 127 -17.54 10.92 -7.51
N GLN A 128 -17.19 11.70 -6.49
CA GLN A 128 -15.84 12.07 -6.18
C GLN A 128 -15.56 11.85 -4.69
N LYS A 129 -14.38 11.29 -4.39
CA LYS A 129 -13.80 11.24 -3.05
C LYS A 129 -12.41 11.85 -3.11
N ARG A 130 -12.08 12.67 -2.12
CA ARG A 130 -10.73 13.22 -1.94
C ARG A 130 -9.82 12.13 -1.38
N ALA A 131 -8.53 12.24 -1.66
CA ALA A 131 -7.54 11.39 -1.01
C ALA A 131 -7.51 11.64 0.50
N ILE A 132 -7.61 10.57 1.28
CA ILE A 132 -7.42 10.60 2.73
C ILE A 132 -6.31 9.61 3.08
N ALA A 133 -5.24 10.11 3.67
CA ALA A 133 -4.07 9.32 4.04
C ALA A 133 -4.47 8.11 4.89
N ASN A 134 -3.81 6.98 4.62
CA ASN A 134 -3.99 5.72 5.33
C ASN A 134 -5.44 5.20 5.43
N THR A 135 -6.33 5.63 4.52
CA THR A 135 -7.74 5.25 4.56
C THR A 135 -8.18 4.67 3.24
N ILE A 136 -9.01 3.62 3.29
CA ILE A 136 -9.79 3.12 2.14
C ILE A 136 -11.22 3.63 2.31
N GLN A 137 -11.72 4.31 1.28
CA GLN A 137 -13.07 4.85 1.25
C GLN A 137 -13.89 4.13 0.19
N SER A 138 -15.18 3.92 0.48
CA SER A 138 -16.12 3.36 -0.49
C SER A 138 -17.31 4.28 -0.72
N GLN A 139 -17.86 4.26 -1.93
CA GLN A 139 -19.13 4.88 -2.27
C GLN A 139 -19.96 3.93 -3.13
N ASP A 140 -21.20 3.74 -2.74
CA ASP A 140 -22.16 2.96 -3.54
C ASP A 140 -23.00 3.90 -4.39
N VAL A 141 -23.21 3.51 -5.64
CA VAL A 141 -24.12 4.13 -6.59
C VAL A 141 -25.12 3.07 -7.02
N ALA A 142 -26.36 3.24 -6.57
CA ALA A 142 -27.45 2.31 -6.84
C ALA A 142 -28.42 2.91 -7.86
N TYR A 143 -28.87 2.07 -8.78
CA TYR A 143 -30.00 2.33 -9.65
C TYR A 143 -31.16 1.41 -9.27
N TYR A 144 -32.33 2.00 -9.08
CA TYR A 144 -33.59 1.30 -8.84
C TYR A 144 -34.55 1.65 -9.98
N GLY A 145 -34.69 0.72 -10.93
CA GLY A 145 -35.55 0.89 -12.09
C GLY A 145 -37.01 0.53 -11.84
N ASN A 146 -37.83 0.76 -12.87
CA ASN A 146 -39.25 0.42 -12.85
C ASN A 146 -39.49 -1.06 -13.27
N VAL A 147 -40.75 -1.49 -13.27
CA VAL A 147 -41.13 -2.88 -13.56
C VAL A 147 -40.95 -3.32 -15.02
N THR A 148 -40.69 -2.42 -15.95
CA THR A 148 -40.58 -2.78 -17.38
C THR A 148 -39.16 -2.66 -17.93
N THR A 149 -38.33 -1.82 -17.32
CA THR A 149 -37.01 -1.49 -17.84
C THR A 149 -35.95 -2.43 -17.27
N ARG A 150 -35.18 -3.07 -18.14
CA ARG A 150 -34.04 -3.90 -17.76
C ARG A 150 -32.73 -3.21 -18.13
N ILE A 151 -31.73 -3.38 -17.28
CA ILE A 151 -30.39 -2.84 -17.51
C ILE A 151 -29.71 -3.67 -18.61
N SER A 152 -29.25 -3.02 -19.66
CA SER A 152 -28.48 -3.63 -20.75
C SER A 152 -26.98 -3.39 -20.62
N ALA A 153 -26.58 -2.25 -20.03
CA ALA A 153 -25.18 -1.95 -19.76
C ALA A 153 -24.98 -1.10 -18.50
N ILE A 154 -23.82 -1.29 -17.87
CA ILE A 154 -23.34 -0.48 -16.75
C ILE A 154 -21.94 -0.01 -17.09
N ARG A 155 -21.69 1.29 -16.92
CA ARG A 155 -20.37 1.89 -17.11
C ARG A 155 -19.98 2.63 -15.84
N ALA A 156 -18.79 2.38 -15.31
CA ALA A 156 -18.15 3.25 -14.32
C ALA A 156 -16.80 3.69 -14.89
N VAL A 157 -16.68 4.95 -15.27
CA VAL A 157 -15.53 5.48 -16.00
C VAL A 157 -14.85 6.58 -15.20
N GLU A 158 -13.53 6.50 -15.05
CA GLU A 158 -12.75 7.57 -14.42
C GLU A 158 -12.81 8.86 -15.22
N ILE A 159 -13.00 9.97 -14.49
CA ILE A 159 -12.93 11.33 -15.01
C ILE A 159 -11.60 11.94 -14.58
N GLY A 160 -10.73 12.23 -15.55
CA GLY A 160 -9.42 12.85 -15.30
C GLY A 160 -8.29 11.84 -15.14
N MET A 161 -7.33 12.17 -14.25
CA MET A 161 -6.20 11.29 -13.95
C MET A 161 -6.65 10.06 -13.18
N SER A 162 -6.06 8.90 -13.49
CA SER A 162 -6.40 7.67 -12.79
C SER A 162 -5.97 7.75 -11.32
N GLN A 163 -6.88 7.41 -10.43
CA GLN A 163 -6.61 7.31 -8.99
C GLN A 163 -6.69 5.85 -8.52
N ARG A 164 -6.78 4.92 -9.48
CA ARG A 164 -6.71 3.46 -9.31
C ARG A 164 -7.80 2.90 -8.41
N ALA A 165 -8.91 3.60 -8.27
CA ALA A 165 -10.08 3.10 -7.54
C ALA A 165 -10.62 1.83 -8.18
N ARG A 166 -11.37 1.02 -7.42
CA ARG A 166 -11.85 -0.28 -7.83
C ARG A 166 -13.38 -0.25 -7.94
N PRO A 167 -13.97 0.05 -9.10
CA PRO A 167 -15.39 -0.15 -9.32
C PRO A 167 -15.71 -1.64 -9.39
N ARG A 168 -16.79 -2.06 -8.73
CA ARG A 168 -17.35 -3.41 -8.85
C ARG A 168 -18.87 -3.39 -8.71
N LEU A 169 -19.53 -4.26 -9.45
CA LEU A 169 -20.95 -4.53 -9.24
C LEU A 169 -21.10 -5.39 -7.97
N ILE A 170 -21.95 -4.96 -7.05
CA ILE A 170 -22.17 -5.66 -5.77
C ILE A 170 -23.59 -6.19 -5.61
N SER A 171 -24.54 -5.77 -6.45
CA SER A 171 -25.92 -6.24 -6.44
C SER A 171 -26.60 -5.98 -7.79
N GLY A 172 -27.57 -6.81 -8.16
CA GLY A 172 -28.33 -6.70 -9.41
C GLY A 172 -27.44 -6.87 -10.65
N GLY A 173 -27.68 -6.07 -11.70
CA GLY A 173 -26.80 -6.00 -12.87
C GLY A 173 -27.50 -6.10 -14.22
N ILE A 174 -26.79 -6.63 -15.22
CA ILE A 174 -27.30 -6.77 -16.58
C ILE A 174 -28.48 -7.75 -16.61
N GLY A 175 -29.58 -7.37 -17.26
CA GLY A 175 -30.84 -8.11 -17.32
C GLY A 175 -31.76 -7.90 -16.11
N TRP A 176 -31.27 -7.26 -15.05
CA TRP A 176 -32.03 -6.91 -13.84
C TRP A 176 -32.64 -5.52 -13.95
N ARG A 177 -33.54 -5.19 -13.02
CA ARG A 177 -34.20 -3.87 -12.93
C ARG A 177 -33.49 -2.92 -11.98
N ASN A 178 -32.58 -3.46 -11.17
CA ASN A 178 -31.78 -2.70 -10.23
C ASN A 178 -30.32 -3.15 -10.35
N ALA A 179 -29.42 -2.29 -9.91
CA ALA A 179 -28.00 -2.60 -9.81
C ALA A 179 -27.34 -1.64 -8.85
N THR A 180 -26.32 -2.12 -8.12
CA THR A 180 -25.49 -1.28 -7.27
C THR A 180 -24.03 -1.47 -7.62
N VAL A 181 -23.37 -0.38 -7.97
CA VAL A 181 -21.93 -0.32 -8.22
C VAL A 181 -21.25 0.29 -6.99
N ARG A 182 -20.28 -0.42 -6.43
CA ARG A 182 -19.39 0.10 -5.40
C ARG A 182 -18.11 0.62 -6.04
N LEU A 183 -17.71 1.82 -5.66
CA LEU A 183 -16.40 2.39 -5.94
C LEU A 183 -15.59 2.39 -4.66
N GLU A 184 -14.40 1.81 -4.69
CA GLU A 184 -13.51 1.69 -3.53
C GLU A 184 -12.16 2.32 -3.87
N THR A 185 -11.65 3.24 -3.04
CA THR A 185 -10.33 3.82 -3.26
C THR A 185 -9.23 2.78 -3.00
N ILE A 186 -8.04 3.01 -3.55
CA ILE A 186 -6.84 2.45 -2.91
C ILE A 186 -6.59 3.15 -1.58
N ARG A 187 -5.78 2.55 -0.70
CA ARG A 187 -5.37 3.18 0.56
C ARG A 187 -4.67 4.50 0.27
N GLY A 188 -5.11 5.58 0.92
CA GLY A 188 -4.51 6.91 0.72
C GLY A 188 -4.98 7.63 -0.55
N GLY A 189 -5.69 6.96 -1.46
CA GLY A 189 -6.14 7.51 -2.73
C GLY A 189 -7.52 8.15 -2.68
N GLY A 190 -7.85 8.94 -3.69
CA GLY A 190 -9.20 9.42 -3.96
C GLY A 190 -9.83 8.68 -5.14
N PHE A 191 -10.97 9.17 -5.62
CA PHE A 191 -11.42 8.86 -6.98
C PHE A 191 -12.32 9.95 -7.58
N ASN A 192 -12.47 9.93 -8.89
CA ASN A 192 -13.51 10.68 -9.61
C ASN A 192 -14.08 9.82 -10.74
N TYR A 193 -15.35 9.44 -10.64
CA TYR A 193 -16.00 8.51 -11.58
C TYR A 193 -17.35 9.04 -12.05
N ARG A 194 -17.67 8.76 -13.32
CA ARG A 194 -19.03 8.78 -13.86
C ARG A 194 -19.56 7.36 -13.91
N VAL A 195 -20.67 7.11 -13.22
CA VAL A 195 -21.39 5.84 -13.24
C VAL A 195 -22.68 6.02 -14.04
N GLU A 196 -22.88 5.18 -15.04
CA GLU A 196 -24.02 5.20 -15.95
C GLU A 196 -24.69 3.83 -16.02
N PHE A 197 -26.03 3.84 -15.99
CA PHE A 197 -26.87 2.66 -16.20
C PHE A 197 -27.66 2.88 -17.49
N TRP A 198 -27.62 1.90 -18.39
CA TRP A 198 -28.29 1.92 -19.69
C TRP A 198 -29.26 0.75 -19.79
N GLY A 199 -30.34 0.90 -20.53
CA GLY A 199 -31.32 -0.17 -20.70
C GLY A 199 -32.57 0.24 -21.44
N ARG A 200 -33.52 -0.70 -21.53
CA ARG A 200 -34.80 -0.56 -22.23
C ARG A 200 -35.89 -1.37 -21.54
#